data_AF-A0A840F4N5-F1
#
_entry.id   AF-A0A840F4N5-F1
#
_cell.length_a   1.000
_cell.length_b   1.000
_cell.length_c   1.000
_cell.angle_alpha   90.00
_cell.angle_beta   90.00
_cell.angle_gamma   90.00
#
_symmetry.space_group_name_H-M   'P 1'
#
loop_
_entity.id
_entity.type
_entity.pdbx_description
1 polymer ?
#
loop_
_entity_poly.entity_id
_entity_poly.type
_entity_poly.pdbx_seq_one_letter_code
_entity_poly.pdbx_strand_id
1 'polypeptide(L)'
;MRVDLPAGTYSDDTQLRLAVCRSIRGDGSFDAETFAKIEVTVWPTYALGGGLGTKAAATNLGKRSVNWFSNFFEVSGQSYVKGGGNGAAMRIQPHVWNSLSTTDEMLVSVLQDSLVTHGHPHGFCGALFHALCLSYVFVHQKLPGVEDWNGFVVRFSDVPRLIAYDPQLAAFWLSTWEAQSGASLQAAMLQMQDEAIQDVRAVDKLLQGSGAKAYRDILDSIGCLTPKFRGSGFKTALAAAALARLCAKEMPQHALILAANELDSDTDTIATMAGALLGALSSDEPRWAIQDKEYIAHEAERLALISLGEPQDSFDYPDLGRWTAPARQTASVGRIEGKIAIAGLGFLAPLGEEYRTSDAVWQWFSLPFGQSILAKRRANEIGELAPSQMPGPRQPAPQRTTRAVPREREAQTSLPLDSVVSRPVEAKRGPESRQSAIAARDTLDAWTDAVIQSDFDDLTLGRLLNRCIERSSSIDSAVAFAAIVAKAKLARMRRRR
;
A
#
# COMPACT_ATOMS: atom_id res chain seq x y z
N MET A 1 9.84 30.18 14.66
CA MET A 1 10.27 29.10 15.58
C MET A 1 11.32 28.29 14.86
N ARG A 2 12.43 27.97 15.52
CA ARG A 2 13.41 26.97 15.05
C ARG A 2 13.25 25.76 15.97
N VAL A 3 13.18 24.59 15.37
CA VAL A 3 13.14 23.30 16.09
C VAL A 3 14.44 22.59 15.76
N ASP A 4 15.07 21.99 16.76
CA ASP A 4 16.28 21.21 16.53
C ASP A 4 15.89 19.87 15.92
N LEU A 5 16.50 19.56 14.77
CA LEU A 5 16.45 18.27 14.11
C LEU A 5 17.80 17.58 14.34
N PRO A 6 17.88 16.60 15.25
CA PRO A 6 19.12 15.87 15.51
C PRO A 6 19.67 15.20 14.24
N ALA A 7 20.98 14.97 14.20
CA ALA A 7 21.59 14.20 13.12
C ALA A 7 20.94 12.80 13.01
N GLY A 8 20.61 12.38 11.79
CA GLY A 8 19.91 11.13 11.52
C GLY A 8 18.38 11.23 11.47
N THR A 9 17.81 12.42 11.70
CA THR A 9 16.36 12.64 11.56
C THR A 9 15.89 12.34 10.14
N TYR A 10 14.84 11.53 10.00
CA TYR A 10 14.26 11.17 8.71
C TYR A 10 13.04 12.03 8.34
N SER A 11 12.74 12.12 7.03
CA SER A 11 11.61 12.86 6.47
C SER A 11 10.32 12.02 6.42
N ASP A 12 9.30 12.54 5.75
CA ASP A 12 8.03 11.86 5.52
C ASP A 12 8.14 10.52 4.76
N ASP A 13 9.18 10.34 3.94
CA ASP A 13 9.49 9.08 3.28
C ASP A 13 9.51 7.91 4.27
N THR A 14 10.34 8.06 5.31
CA THR A 14 10.51 7.00 6.31
C THR A 14 9.31 6.96 7.26
N GLN A 15 8.72 8.10 7.59
CA GLN A 15 7.50 8.14 8.43
C GLN A 15 6.36 7.33 7.80
N LEU A 16 6.08 7.57 6.52
CA LEU A 16 5.01 6.88 5.80
C LEU A 16 5.40 5.44 5.46
N ARG A 17 6.67 5.15 5.21
CA ARG A 17 7.14 3.76 5.08
C ARG A 17 6.90 2.96 6.35
N LEU A 18 7.24 3.52 7.52
CA LEU A 18 6.98 2.87 8.80
C LEU A 18 5.47 2.71 9.05
N ALA A 19 4.65 3.68 8.65
CA ALA A 19 3.18 3.52 8.69
C ALA A 19 2.68 2.36 7.81
N VAL A 20 3.27 2.16 6.62
CA VAL A 20 2.98 1.00 5.78
C VAL A 20 3.44 -0.29 6.46
N CYS A 21 4.65 -0.34 7.07
CA CYS A 21 5.11 -1.50 7.84
C CYS A 21 4.07 -1.89 8.91
N ARG A 22 3.56 -0.92 9.66
CA ARG A 22 2.55 -1.16 10.71
C ARG A 22 1.19 -1.58 10.18
N SER A 23 0.87 -1.22 8.94
CA SER A 23 -0.40 -1.57 8.30
C SER A 23 -0.36 -2.95 7.63
N ILE A 24 0.82 -3.57 7.54
CA ILE A 24 0.97 -4.97 7.16
C ILE A 24 0.76 -5.83 8.41
N ARG A 25 -0.24 -6.70 8.36
CA ARG A 25 -0.63 -7.60 9.44
C ARG A 25 0.40 -8.73 9.58
N GLY A 26 0.33 -9.42 10.71
CA GLY A 26 1.23 -10.52 11.06
C GLY A 26 1.20 -11.72 10.12
N ASP A 27 0.20 -11.83 9.24
CA ASP A 27 0.09 -12.83 8.18
C ASP A 27 0.57 -12.32 6.81
N GLY A 28 1.06 -11.08 6.73
CA GLY A 28 1.51 -10.41 5.51
C GLY A 28 0.43 -9.66 4.75
N SER A 29 -0.84 -9.73 5.18
CA SER A 29 -1.91 -8.98 4.52
C SER A 29 -1.78 -7.47 4.77
N PHE A 30 -1.94 -6.67 3.71
CA PHE A 30 -1.94 -5.21 3.84
C PHE A 30 -3.35 -4.69 4.17
N ASP A 31 -3.49 -4.05 5.33
CA ASP A 31 -4.74 -3.42 5.75
C ASP A 31 -4.82 -1.98 5.23
N ALA A 32 -5.30 -1.85 3.99
CA ALA A 32 -5.42 -0.58 3.28
C ALA A 32 -6.37 0.41 3.98
N GLU A 33 -7.43 -0.06 4.64
CA GLU A 33 -8.38 0.82 5.33
C GLU A 33 -7.78 1.37 6.62
N THR A 34 -7.08 0.55 7.41
CA THR A 34 -6.33 1.01 8.58
C THR A 34 -5.26 2.03 8.18
N PHE A 35 -4.48 1.72 7.14
CA PHE A 35 -3.49 2.65 6.59
C PHE A 35 -4.14 3.99 6.21
N ALA A 36 -5.24 3.95 5.45
CA ALA A 36 -5.89 5.15 4.95
C ALA A 36 -6.59 5.97 6.04
N LYS A 37 -7.31 5.31 6.96
CA LYS A 37 -8.18 5.97 7.94
C LYS A 37 -7.48 6.37 9.21
N ILE A 38 -6.43 5.67 9.62
CA ILE A 38 -5.73 5.92 10.87
C ILE A 38 -4.35 6.50 10.58
N GLU A 39 -3.46 5.72 9.97
CA GLU A 39 -2.08 6.13 9.78
C GLU A 39 -1.96 7.43 8.97
N VAL A 40 -2.54 7.45 7.77
CA VAL A 40 -2.46 8.61 6.87
C VAL A 40 -3.20 9.83 7.42
N THR A 41 -4.28 9.66 8.19
CA THR A 41 -5.02 10.82 8.77
C THR A 41 -4.34 11.42 10.00
N VAL A 42 -3.59 10.61 10.75
CA VAL A 42 -2.86 11.04 11.94
C VAL A 42 -1.47 11.58 11.58
N TRP A 43 -0.80 11.02 10.57
CA TRP A 43 0.53 11.41 10.10
C TRP A 43 0.77 12.93 9.96
N PRO A 44 -0.16 13.75 9.43
CA PRO A 44 0.02 15.20 9.32
C PRO A 44 0.32 15.91 10.64
N THR A 45 0.05 15.27 11.78
CA THR A 45 0.38 15.75 13.13
C THR A 45 1.87 15.77 13.42
N TYR A 46 2.63 14.86 12.81
CA TYR A 46 4.07 14.68 13.00
C TYR A 46 4.88 14.68 11.69
N ALA A 47 4.25 15.07 10.58
CA ALA A 47 4.85 15.12 9.26
C ALA A 47 6.10 16.03 9.21
N LEU A 48 7.24 15.45 8.85
CA LEU A 48 8.49 16.16 8.56
C LEU A 48 8.72 16.19 7.05
N GLY A 49 8.04 17.12 6.37
CA GLY A 49 8.00 17.16 4.91
C GLY A 49 6.58 16.94 4.40
N GLY A 50 6.41 16.20 3.31
CA GLY A 50 5.09 15.87 2.76
C GLY A 50 4.65 16.78 1.63
N GLY A 51 4.50 16.18 0.44
CA GLY A 51 3.90 16.81 -0.72
C GLY A 51 2.45 17.26 -0.49
N LEU A 52 2.04 18.31 -1.22
CA LEU A 52 0.68 18.87 -1.14
C LEU A 52 -0.40 17.82 -1.42
N GLY A 53 -0.15 16.93 -2.39
CA GLY A 53 -1.05 15.83 -2.73
C GLY A 53 -1.30 14.87 -1.57
N THR A 54 -0.25 14.38 -0.90
CA THR A 54 -0.38 13.46 0.24
C THR A 54 -1.11 14.11 1.43
N LYS A 55 -0.85 15.39 1.70
CA LYS A 55 -1.56 16.14 2.76
C LYS A 55 -3.04 16.38 2.44
N ALA A 56 -3.35 16.67 1.17
CA ALA A 56 -4.73 16.78 0.72
C ALA A 56 -5.47 15.44 0.80
N ALA A 57 -4.79 14.35 0.43
CA ALA A 57 -5.29 12.98 0.58
C ALA A 57 -5.62 12.66 2.04
N ALA A 58 -4.70 12.92 2.96
CA ALA A 58 -4.90 12.72 4.39
C ALA A 58 -6.09 13.51 4.95
N THR A 59 -6.24 14.77 4.53
CA THR A 59 -7.35 15.62 4.94
C THR A 59 -8.69 15.06 4.45
N ASN A 60 -8.75 14.59 3.21
CA ASN A 60 -9.99 14.05 2.65
C ASN A 60 -10.37 12.69 3.25
N LEU A 61 -9.38 11.83 3.55
CA LEU A 61 -9.57 10.55 4.24
C LEU A 61 -10.11 10.70 5.66
N GLY A 62 -9.91 11.86 6.30
CA GLY A 62 -10.51 12.15 7.60
C GLY A 62 -12.05 12.17 7.60
N LYS A 63 -12.69 12.30 6.43
CA LYS A 63 -14.15 12.27 6.30
C LYS A 63 -14.67 10.84 6.48
N ARG A 64 -15.76 10.66 7.26
CA ARG A 64 -16.37 9.35 7.49
C ARG A 64 -16.88 8.65 6.22
N SER A 65 -17.28 9.40 5.21
CA SER A 65 -17.83 8.88 3.95
C SER A 65 -16.78 8.53 2.89
N VAL A 66 -15.49 8.70 3.19
CA VAL A 66 -14.39 8.46 2.24
C VAL A 66 -13.61 7.24 2.71
N ASN A 67 -13.52 6.23 1.85
CA ASN A 67 -12.75 5.01 2.07
C ASN A 67 -11.41 5.06 1.31
N TRP A 68 -10.53 4.10 1.56
CA TRP A 68 -9.21 4.04 0.92
C TRP A 68 -9.29 4.02 -0.62
N PHE A 69 -10.27 3.31 -1.20
CA PHE A 69 -10.46 3.16 -2.65
C PHE A 69 -11.28 4.29 -3.31
N SER A 70 -11.72 5.30 -2.54
CA SER A 70 -12.61 6.37 -3.03
C SER A 70 -12.10 7.77 -2.68
N ASN A 71 -10.80 7.94 -2.47
CA ASN A 71 -10.19 9.20 -2.03
C ASN A 71 -10.03 10.25 -3.15
N PHE A 72 -11.04 10.42 -3.99
CA PHE A 72 -11.04 11.35 -5.12
C PHE A 72 -11.24 12.81 -4.67
N PHE A 73 -10.20 13.39 -4.05
CA PHE A 73 -10.23 14.77 -3.56
C PHE A 73 -9.96 15.80 -4.67
N GLU A 74 -10.57 16.97 -4.51
CA GLU A 74 -10.26 18.19 -5.26
C GLU A 74 -10.18 19.36 -4.28
N VAL A 75 -8.97 19.89 -4.05
CA VAL A 75 -8.73 20.95 -3.06
C VAL A 75 -7.68 21.91 -3.59
N SER A 76 -8.02 23.20 -3.72
CA SER A 76 -7.07 24.29 -3.97
C SER A 76 -6.10 24.03 -5.13
N GLY A 77 -6.61 23.53 -6.26
CA GLY A 77 -5.81 23.22 -7.46
C GLY A 77 -5.10 21.86 -7.43
N GLN A 78 -5.17 21.12 -6.32
CA GLN A 78 -4.77 19.71 -6.26
C GLN A 78 -5.97 18.82 -6.59
N SER A 79 -5.74 17.80 -7.40
CA SER A 79 -6.75 16.80 -7.78
C SER A 79 -6.13 15.41 -7.70
N TYR A 80 -6.88 14.45 -7.16
CA TYR A 80 -6.43 13.08 -6.98
C TYR A 80 -5.89 12.44 -8.27
N VAL A 81 -6.64 12.55 -9.38
CA VAL A 81 -6.25 11.97 -10.68
C VAL A 81 -5.08 12.70 -11.34
N LYS A 82 -4.71 13.89 -10.83
CA LYS A 82 -3.54 14.68 -11.26
C LYS A 82 -2.35 14.55 -10.30
N GLY A 83 -2.51 13.83 -9.18
CA GLY A 83 -1.49 13.63 -8.16
C GLY A 83 -0.42 12.61 -8.56
N GLY A 84 0.57 13.04 -9.36
CA GLY A 84 1.66 12.21 -9.90
C GLY A 84 2.96 12.21 -9.09
N GLY A 85 2.91 12.63 -7.83
CA GLY A 85 4.07 12.71 -6.95
C GLY A 85 4.67 11.36 -6.56
N ASN A 86 5.87 11.39 -5.99
CA ASN A 86 6.63 10.24 -5.49
C ASN A 86 6.18 9.71 -4.12
N GLY A 87 5.20 10.37 -3.48
CA GLY A 87 4.74 10.01 -2.15
C GLY A 87 4.28 8.55 -2.03
N ALA A 88 3.78 7.94 -3.12
CA ALA A 88 3.52 6.50 -3.17
C ALA A 88 4.81 5.69 -3.28
N ALA A 89 5.67 5.99 -4.26
CA ALA A 89 6.88 5.22 -4.53
C ALA A 89 7.88 5.20 -3.35
N MET A 90 7.93 6.27 -2.56
CA MET A 90 8.85 6.38 -1.43
C MET A 90 8.53 5.45 -0.26
N ARG A 91 7.31 4.88 -0.18
CA ARG A 91 6.83 4.13 1.00
C ARG A 91 6.50 2.66 0.74
N ILE A 92 6.62 2.17 -0.50
CA ILE A 92 6.14 0.82 -0.87
C ILE A 92 7.11 -0.34 -0.56
N GLN A 93 8.32 -0.05 -0.10
CA GLN A 93 9.35 -1.06 0.16
C GLN A 93 8.87 -2.19 1.10
N PRO A 94 8.04 -1.93 2.14
CA PRO A 94 7.52 -2.97 3.02
C PRO A 94 6.73 -4.06 2.30
N HIS A 95 6.03 -3.74 1.21
CA HIS A 95 5.32 -4.74 0.37
C HIS A 95 6.28 -5.70 -0.31
N VAL A 96 7.51 -5.26 -0.60
CA VAL A 96 8.56 -6.11 -1.17
C VAL A 96 9.20 -6.97 -0.07
N TRP A 97 9.46 -6.40 1.11
CA TRP A 97 10.12 -7.10 2.21
C TRP A 97 9.30 -8.26 2.79
N ASN A 98 7.97 -8.13 2.80
CA ASN A 98 7.08 -9.16 3.33
C ASN A 98 6.60 -10.19 2.29
N SER A 99 6.91 -9.99 1.01
CA SER A 99 6.29 -10.77 -0.07
C SER A 99 6.70 -12.25 0.00
N LEU A 100 5.77 -13.08 0.49
CA LEU A 100 5.74 -14.55 0.38
C LEU A 100 5.40 -15.04 -1.04
N SER A 101 4.94 -14.13 -1.87
CA SER A 101 3.94 -14.37 -2.88
C SER A 101 4.48 -14.26 -4.30
N THR A 102 3.62 -14.55 -5.27
CA THR A 102 3.92 -14.19 -6.66
C THR A 102 4.12 -12.67 -6.78
N THR A 103 4.89 -12.26 -7.79
CA THR A 103 5.09 -10.84 -8.10
C THR A 103 3.75 -10.10 -8.25
N ASP A 104 2.72 -10.75 -8.79
CA ASP A 104 1.42 -10.11 -9.01
C ASP A 104 0.68 -9.76 -7.71
N GLU A 105 0.70 -10.64 -6.71
CA GLU A 105 0.10 -10.36 -5.39
C GLU A 105 0.78 -9.16 -4.72
N MET A 106 2.11 -9.09 -4.79
CA MET A 106 2.86 -7.93 -4.30
C MET A 106 2.49 -6.65 -5.06
N LEU A 107 2.35 -6.70 -6.39
CA LEU A 107 1.94 -5.54 -7.18
C LEU A 107 0.50 -5.10 -6.87
N VAL A 108 -0.41 -6.02 -6.52
CA VAL A 108 -1.76 -5.67 -6.04
C VAL A 108 -1.66 -4.90 -4.73
N SER A 109 -0.87 -5.34 -3.75
CA SER A 109 -0.67 -4.60 -2.49
C SER A 109 -0.01 -3.23 -2.71
N VAL A 110 0.96 -3.13 -3.62
CA VAL A 110 1.58 -1.86 -4.03
C VAL A 110 0.54 -0.92 -4.66
N LEU A 111 -0.39 -1.43 -5.48
CA LEU A 111 -1.49 -0.63 -6.04
C LEU A 111 -2.47 -0.18 -4.96
N GLN A 112 -2.88 -1.09 -4.05
CA GLN A 112 -3.77 -0.75 -2.94
C GLN A 112 -3.21 0.43 -2.14
N ASP A 113 -1.94 0.35 -1.73
CA ASP A 113 -1.24 1.43 -1.02
C ASP A 113 -1.16 2.71 -1.87
N SER A 114 -0.66 2.60 -3.09
CA SER A 114 -0.42 3.76 -3.96
C SER A 114 -1.71 4.57 -4.18
N LEU A 115 -2.80 3.87 -4.48
CA LEU A 115 -4.09 4.45 -4.81
C LEU A 115 -4.81 5.08 -3.60
N VAL A 116 -4.38 4.82 -2.37
CA VAL A 116 -4.89 5.56 -1.19
C VAL A 116 -4.67 7.08 -1.35
N THR A 117 -3.58 7.49 -1.99
CA THR A 117 -3.17 8.90 -2.05
C THR A 117 -2.88 9.43 -3.46
N HIS A 118 -2.50 8.57 -4.41
CA HIS A 118 -2.02 8.99 -5.74
C HIS A 118 -2.84 8.35 -6.85
N GLY A 119 -3.65 9.15 -7.54
CA GLY A 119 -4.48 8.71 -8.66
C GLY A 119 -3.85 8.90 -10.04
N HIS A 120 -2.68 9.51 -10.17
CA HIS A 120 -2.06 9.74 -11.48
C HIS A 120 -1.07 8.61 -11.84
N PRO A 121 -0.98 8.16 -13.11
CA PRO A 121 -0.07 7.11 -13.55
C PRO A 121 1.38 7.26 -13.09
N HIS A 122 1.95 8.47 -13.15
CA HIS A 122 3.30 8.70 -12.64
C HIS A 122 3.50 8.28 -11.18
N GLY A 123 2.47 8.46 -10.33
CA GLY A 123 2.57 8.12 -8.92
C GLY A 123 2.57 6.60 -8.71
N PHE A 124 1.50 5.93 -9.11
CA PHE A 124 1.36 4.49 -8.87
C PHE A 124 2.24 3.62 -9.77
N CYS A 125 2.51 4.01 -11.03
CA CYS A 125 3.48 3.29 -11.87
C CYS A 125 4.92 3.49 -11.38
N GLY A 126 5.24 4.65 -10.77
CA GLY A 126 6.53 4.84 -10.11
C GLY A 126 6.72 3.92 -8.90
N ALA A 127 5.66 3.71 -8.11
CA ALA A 127 5.67 2.73 -7.04
C ALA A 127 5.86 1.30 -7.54
N LEU A 128 5.12 0.90 -8.58
CA LEU A 128 5.29 -0.40 -9.24
C LEU A 128 6.72 -0.60 -9.77
N PHE A 129 7.27 0.40 -10.47
CA PHE A 129 8.62 0.33 -11.01
C PHE A 129 9.66 0.16 -9.90
N HIS A 130 9.55 0.92 -8.81
CA HIS A 130 10.47 0.77 -7.68
C HIS A 130 10.33 -0.58 -6.99
N ALA A 131 9.11 -1.06 -6.79
CA ALA A 131 8.84 -2.37 -6.19
C ALA A 131 9.44 -3.50 -7.02
N LEU A 132 9.29 -3.44 -8.35
CA LEU A 132 9.91 -4.38 -9.30
C LEU A 132 11.43 -4.32 -9.27
N CYS A 133 12.02 -3.12 -9.25
CA CYS A 133 13.46 -2.97 -9.11
C CYS A 133 14.00 -3.59 -7.81
N LEU A 134 13.34 -3.32 -6.69
CA LEU A 134 13.76 -3.85 -5.39
C LEU A 134 13.55 -5.36 -5.28
N SER A 135 12.42 -5.87 -5.77
CA SER A 135 12.16 -7.31 -5.85
C SER A 135 13.20 -8.02 -6.72
N TYR A 136 13.57 -7.44 -7.86
CA TYR A 136 14.64 -7.96 -8.72
C TYR A 136 15.97 -8.05 -7.96
N VAL A 137 16.32 -7.04 -7.17
CA VAL A 137 17.55 -7.05 -6.37
C VAL A 137 17.55 -8.21 -5.38
N PHE A 138 16.46 -8.43 -4.65
CA PHE A 138 16.36 -9.55 -3.70
C PHE A 138 16.45 -10.91 -4.40
N VAL A 139 15.78 -11.08 -5.54
CA VAL A 139 15.74 -12.36 -6.27
C VAL A 139 17.06 -12.66 -6.97
N HIS A 140 17.66 -11.68 -7.63
CA HIS A 140 18.81 -11.88 -8.50
C HIS A 140 20.15 -11.49 -7.88
N GLN A 141 20.14 -10.90 -6.68
CA GLN A 141 21.34 -10.44 -5.97
C GLN A 141 22.22 -9.53 -6.83
N LYS A 142 21.57 -8.74 -7.69
CA LYS A 142 22.19 -7.70 -8.51
C LYS A 142 21.17 -6.62 -8.81
N LEU A 143 21.64 -5.40 -9.02
CA LEU A 143 20.79 -4.32 -9.51
C LEU A 143 20.25 -4.65 -10.93
N PRO A 144 19.03 -4.23 -11.28
CA PRO A 144 18.50 -4.35 -12.64
C PRO A 144 19.26 -3.45 -13.64
N GLY A 145 19.34 -3.90 -14.90
CA GLY A 145 19.85 -3.14 -16.03
C GLY A 145 18.73 -2.50 -16.86
N VAL A 146 19.11 -1.89 -17.98
CA VAL A 146 18.17 -1.20 -18.89
C VAL A 146 17.18 -2.16 -19.54
N GLU A 147 17.60 -3.38 -19.90
CA GLU A 147 16.66 -4.38 -20.42
C GLU A 147 15.62 -4.77 -19.38
N ASP A 148 16.03 -4.95 -18.12
CA ASP A 148 15.13 -5.27 -17.01
C ASP A 148 14.13 -4.11 -16.77
N TRP A 149 14.60 -2.86 -16.78
CA TRP A 149 13.74 -1.69 -16.63
C TRP A 149 12.68 -1.59 -17.73
N ASN A 150 13.05 -1.86 -18.99
CA ASN A 150 12.07 -1.93 -20.07
C ASN A 150 11.05 -3.05 -19.81
N GLY A 151 11.50 -4.22 -19.33
CA GLY A 151 10.62 -5.30 -18.90
C GLY A 151 9.64 -4.87 -17.80
N PHE A 152 10.10 -4.09 -16.81
CA PHE A 152 9.24 -3.56 -15.75
C PHE A 152 8.23 -2.54 -16.26
N VAL A 153 8.62 -1.67 -17.19
CA VAL A 153 7.73 -0.70 -17.84
C VAL A 153 6.68 -1.39 -18.70
N VAL A 154 7.01 -2.54 -19.32
CA VAL A 154 6.04 -3.38 -20.03
C VAL A 154 4.93 -3.87 -19.08
N ARG A 155 5.25 -4.15 -17.81
CA ARG A 155 4.27 -4.57 -16.79
C ARG A 155 3.21 -3.50 -16.48
N PHE A 156 3.39 -2.24 -16.87
CA PHE A 156 2.33 -1.22 -16.69
C PHE A 156 1.04 -1.58 -17.43
N SER A 157 1.14 -2.33 -18.53
CA SER A 157 -0.04 -2.85 -19.25
C SER A 157 -0.85 -3.87 -18.44
N ASP A 158 -0.28 -4.45 -17.37
CA ASP A 158 -1.01 -5.37 -16.48
C ASP A 158 -1.91 -4.65 -15.47
N VAL A 159 -1.72 -3.34 -15.25
CA VAL A 159 -2.43 -2.59 -14.20
C VAL A 159 -3.96 -2.75 -14.28
N PRO A 160 -4.63 -2.71 -15.45
CA PRO A 160 -6.07 -2.97 -15.53
C PRO A 160 -6.46 -4.37 -15.02
N ARG A 161 -5.65 -5.39 -15.32
CA ARG A 161 -5.86 -6.75 -14.82
C ARG A 161 -5.61 -6.81 -13.32
N LEU A 162 -4.55 -6.18 -12.82
CA LEU A 162 -4.23 -6.12 -11.39
C LEU A 162 -5.33 -5.43 -10.58
N ILE A 163 -5.87 -4.32 -11.09
CA ILE A 163 -7.01 -3.62 -10.50
C ILE A 163 -8.27 -4.49 -10.49
N ALA A 164 -8.47 -5.33 -11.51
CA ALA A 164 -9.61 -6.24 -11.58
C ALA A 164 -9.55 -7.38 -10.54
N TYR A 165 -8.38 -7.71 -10.00
CA TYR A 165 -8.26 -8.70 -8.91
C TYR A 165 -8.76 -8.17 -7.56
N ASP A 166 -8.71 -6.85 -7.33
CA ASP A 166 -9.26 -6.24 -6.13
C ASP A 166 -10.74 -5.87 -6.34
N PRO A 167 -11.69 -6.50 -5.63
CA PRO A 167 -13.11 -6.26 -5.86
C PRO A 167 -13.53 -4.80 -5.60
N GLN A 168 -12.88 -4.11 -4.65
CA GLN A 168 -13.21 -2.73 -4.29
C GLN A 168 -12.71 -1.77 -5.38
N LEU A 169 -11.49 -1.96 -5.87
CA LEU A 169 -10.95 -1.16 -6.96
C LEU A 169 -11.73 -1.39 -8.27
N ALA A 170 -12.02 -2.65 -8.58
CA ALA A 170 -12.79 -3.02 -9.78
C ALA A 170 -14.22 -2.48 -9.75
N ALA A 171 -14.88 -2.54 -8.59
CA ALA A 171 -16.28 -2.13 -8.46
C ALA A 171 -16.43 -0.60 -8.44
N PHE A 172 -15.57 0.10 -7.71
CA PHE A 172 -15.73 1.52 -7.38
C PHE A 172 -14.67 2.41 -8.01
N TRP A 173 -13.39 2.16 -7.72
CA TRP A 173 -12.30 3.05 -8.10
C TRP A 173 -12.21 3.24 -9.61
N LEU A 174 -12.22 2.15 -10.39
CA LEU A 174 -12.01 2.19 -11.84
C LEU A 174 -12.99 3.12 -12.55
N SER A 175 -14.29 2.94 -12.30
CA SER A 175 -15.32 3.73 -12.97
C SER A 175 -15.26 5.22 -12.62
N THR A 176 -14.96 5.55 -11.36
CA THR A 176 -14.82 6.93 -10.91
C THR A 176 -13.55 7.55 -11.47
N TRP A 177 -12.45 6.79 -11.52
CA TRP A 177 -11.17 7.23 -12.05
C TRP A 177 -11.25 7.55 -13.53
N GLU A 178 -11.86 6.69 -14.35
CA GLU A 178 -12.02 6.93 -15.79
C GLU A 178 -12.91 8.15 -16.07
N ALA A 179 -13.97 8.33 -15.27
CA ALA A 179 -14.84 9.49 -15.38
C ALA A 179 -14.12 10.81 -15.04
N GLN A 180 -13.26 10.83 -14.02
CA GLN A 180 -12.53 12.05 -13.61
C GLN A 180 -11.27 12.32 -14.44
N SER A 181 -10.55 11.28 -14.86
CA SER A 181 -9.35 11.41 -15.69
C SER A 181 -9.68 11.73 -17.15
N GLY A 182 -10.87 11.36 -17.62
CA GLY A 182 -11.30 11.54 -19.01
C GLY A 182 -10.67 10.55 -19.99
N ALA A 183 -10.04 9.49 -19.50
CA ALA A 183 -9.42 8.44 -20.30
C ALA A 183 -9.73 7.05 -19.74
N SER A 184 -9.70 6.02 -20.58
CA SER A 184 -9.73 4.65 -20.08
C SER A 184 -8.40 4.31 -19.40
N LEU A 185 -8.44 3.45 -18.39
CA LEU A 185 -7.22 3.04 -17.68
C LEU A 185 -6.23 2.38 -18.65
N GLN A 186 -6.71 1.56 -19.58
CA GLN A 186 -5.88 0.93 -20.60
C GLN A 186 -5.12 1.97 -21.45
N ALA A 187 -5.80 3.02 -21.92
CA ALA A 187 -5.17 4.05 -22.73
C ALA A 187 -4.12 4.85 -21.93
N ALA A 188 -4.42 5.17 -20.67
CA ALA A 188 -3.50 5.86 -19.79
C ALA A 188 -2.23 5.04 -19.48
N MET A 189 -2.37 3.72 -19.32
CA MET A 189 -1.21 2.83 -19.11
C MET A 189 -0.32 2.72 -20.35
N LEU A 190 -0.91 2.69 -21.55
CA LEU A 190 -0.14 2.71 -22.79
C LEU A 190 0.62 4.04 -22.94
N GLN A 191 -0.03 5.18 -22.66
CA GLN A 191 0.64 6.48 -22.68
C GLN A 191 1.79 6.56 -21.67
N MET A 192 1.57 6.11 -20.43
CA MET A 192 2.60 6.08 -19.40
C MET A 192 3.77 5.16 -19.79
N GLN A 193 3.47 4.01 -20.40
CA GLN A 193 4.49 3.09 -20.90
C GLN A 193 5.35 3.74 -22.00
N ASP A 194 4.74 4.42 -22.96
CA ASP A 194 5.48 5.11 -24.03
C ASP A 194 6.40 6.21 -23.47
N GLU A 195 5.91 7.01 -22.52
CA GLU A 195 6.73 8.02 -21.83
C GLU A 195 7.88 7.37 -21.06
N ALA A 196 7.60 6.33 -20.29
CA ALA A 196 8.57 5.62 -19.49
C ALA A 196 9.69 4.97 -20.34
N ILE A 197 9.35 4.39 -21.51
CA ILE A 197 10.34 3.84 -22.44
C ILE A 197 11.25 4.95 -22.99
N GLN A 198 10.71 6.14 -23.28
CA GLN A 198 11.52 7.27 -23.75
C GLN A 198 12.50 7.74 -22.66
N ASP A 199 12.03 7.84 -21.42
CA ASP A 199 12.89 8.20 -20.28
C ASP A 199 13.99 7.14 -20.06
N VAL A 200 13.65 5.85 -20.07
CA VAL A 200 14.64 4.76 -19.94
C VAL A 200 15.70 4.86 -21.03
N ARG A 201 15.32 5.13 -22.28
CA ARG A 201 16.26 5.36 -23.39
C ARG A 201 17.12 6.60 -23.22
N ALA A 202 16.58 7.67 -22.61
CA ALA A 202 17.36 8.88 -22.33
C ALA A 202 18.44 8.60 -21.27
N VAL A 203 18.07 7.88 -20.21
CA VAL A 203 18.98 7.45 -19.15
C VAL A 203 20.07 6.52 -19.69
N ASP A 204 19.70 5.52 -20.49
CA ASP A 204 20.64 4.52 -21.05
C ASP A 204 21.85 5.16 -21.77
N LYS A 205 21.61 6.21 -22.55
CA LYS A 205 22.66 6.96 -23.26
C LYS A 205 23.70 7.58 -22.32
N LEU A 206 23.34 7.83 -21.07
CA LEU A 206 24.16 8.54 -20.08
C LEU A 206 24.71 7.63 -18.97
N LEU A 207 24.22 6.37 -18.86
CA LEU A 207 24.63 5.42 -17.83
C LEU A 207 26.10 4.99 -17.90
N GLN A 208 26.76 5.17 -19.05
CA GLN A 208 28.20 4.88 -19.19
C GLN A 208 29.09 5.95 -18.54
N GLY A 209 28.51 7.08 -18.12
CA GLY A 209 29.22 8.10 -17.36
C GLY A 209 29.56 7.67 -15.93
N SER A 210 30.26 8.54 -15.20
CA SER A 210 30.54 8.35 -13.78
C SER A 210 30.56 9.69 -13.02
N GLY A 211 30.29 9.63 -11.72
CA GLY A 211 30.31 10.79 -10.81
C GLY A 211 29.12 11.73 -10.95
N ALA A 212 29.22 12.86 -10.24
CA ALA A 212 28.11 13.82 -10.05
C ALA A 212 27.60 14.41 -11.36
N LYS A 213 28.51 14.76 -12.28
CA LYS A 213 28.12 15.31 -13.59
C LYS A 213 27.22 14.35 -14.37
N ALA A 214 27.61 13.08 -14.47
CA ALA A 214 26.82 12.08 -15.21
C ALA A 214 25.42 11.90 -14.60
N TYR A 215 25.34 11.89 -13.27
CA TYR A 215 24.06 11.80 -12.59
C TYR A 215 23.18 13.05 -12.78
N ARG A 216 23.77 14.25 -12.71
CA ARG A 216 23.05 15.49 -13.02
C ARG A 216 22.53 15.53 -14.45
N ASP A 217 23.34 15.10 -15.42
CA ASP A 217 22.95 15.00 -16.83
C ASP A 217 21.77 14.04 -17.00
N ILE A 218 21.75 12.91 -16.25
CA ILE A 218 20.61 11.99 -16.20
C ILE A 218 19.36 12.70 -15.67
N LEU A 219 19.45 13.37 -14.52
CA LEU A 219 18.32 14.09 -13.92
C LEU A 219 17.73 15.14 -14.85
N ASP A 220 18.59 15.90 -15.54
CA ASP A 220 18.18 16.89 -16.52
C ASP A 220 17.48 16.24 -17.73
N SER A 221 18.03 15.14 -18.26
CA SER A 221 17.51 14.45 -19.44
C SER A 221 16.07 13.94 -19.29
N ILE A 222 15.67 13.56 -18.07
CA ILE A 222 14.31 13.09 -17.75
C ILE A 222 13.46 14.18 -17.06
N GLY A 223 14.01 15.38 -16.89
CA GLY A 223 13.31 16.56 -16.37
C GLY A 223 13.17 16.65 -14.84
N CYS A 224 13.89 15.83 -14.07
CA CYS A 224 13.81 15.82 -12.60
C CYS A 224 14.25 17.14 -11.93
N LEU A 225 15.00 17.98 -12.65
CA LEU A 225 15.40 19.31 -12.16
C LEU A 225 14.35 20.40 -12.43
N THR A 226 13.31 20.09 -13.22
CA THR A 226 12.27 21.04 -13.64
C THR A 226 11.08 21.05 -12.68
N PRO A 227 10.38 22.18 -12.49
CA PRO A 227 9.19 22.24 -11.63
C PRO A 227 8.05 21.27 -12.04
N LYS A 228 8.01 20.87 -13.32
CA LYS A 228 6.97 19.97 -13.85
C LYS A 228 7.14 18.54 -13.35
N PHE A 229 8.38 18.06 -13.24
CA PHE A 229 8.69 16.66 -12.98
C PHE A 229 9.56 16.42 -11.73
N ARG A 230 10.01 17.48 -11.06
CA ARG A 230 10.59 17.38 -9.71
C ARG A 230 9.58 16.71 -8.78
N GLY A 231 10.01 15.60 -8.17
CA GLY A 231 9.15 14.78 -7.31
C GLY A 231 8.09 13.94 -8.05
N SER A 232 8.19 13.80 -9.38
CA SER A 232 7.35 12.86 -10.16
C SER A 232 7.63 11.42 -9.75
N GLY A 233 6.61 10.62 -9.45
CA GLY A 233 6.80 9.27 -8.91
C GLY A 233 7.68 8.37 -9.79
N PHE A 234 7.33 8.20 -11.06
CA PHE A 234 8.07 7.35 -11.98
C PHE A 234 9.49 7.88 -12.24
N LYS A 235 9.63 9.18 -12.50
CA LYS A 235 10.93 9.78 -12.84
C LYS A 235 11.89 9.76 -11.64
N THR A 236 11.38 9.96 -10.42
CA THR A 236 12.14 9.81 -9.17
C THR A 236 12.60 8.35 -8.98
N ALA A 237 11.71 7.38 -9.23
CA ALA A 237 12.04 5.96 -9.15
C ALA A 237 13.12 5.55 -10.16
N LEU A 238 13.01 6.04 -11.40
CA LEU A 238 13.99 5.82 -12.46
C LEU A 238 15.34 6.49 -12.14
N ALA A 239 15.32 7.74 -11.65
CA ALA A 239 16.52 8.44 -11.21
C ALA A 239 17.25 7.68 -10.09
N ALA A 240 16.52 7.15 -9.11
CA ALA A 240 17.07 6.33 -8.04
C ALA A 240 17.69 5.01 -8.55
N ALA A 241 17.03 4.34 -9.49
CA ALA A 241 17.57 3.13 -10.13
C ALA A 241 18.84 3.44 -10.94
N ALA A 242 18.85 4.56 -11.67
CA ALA A 242 20.01 5.03 -12.43
C ALA A 242 21.18 5.40 -11.52
N LEU A 243 20.92 6.09 -10.41
CA LEU A 243 21.91 6.42 -9.40
C LEU A 243 22.53 5.16 -8.79
N ALA A 244 21.69 4.19 -8.38
CA ALA A 244 22.17 2.91 -7.87
C ALA A 244 23.07 2.20 -8.89
N ARG A 245 22.73 2.28 -10.18
CA ARG A 245 23.52 1.72 -11.27
C ARG A 245 24.88 2.42 -11.45
N LEU A 246 24.90 3.74 -11.47
CA LEU A 246 26.14 4.53 -11.59
C LEU A 246 27.10 4.24 -10.45
N CYS A 247 26.58 4.08 -9.23
CA CYS A 247 27.36 3.83 -8.03
C CYS A 247 27.49 2.33 -7.68
N ALA A 248 27.18 1.41 -8.61
CA ALA A 248 27.10 -0.01 -8.31
C ALA A 248 28.42 -0.65 -7.84
N LYS A 249 29.57 -0.02 -8.11
CA LYS A 249 30.91 -0.47 -7.70
C LYS A 249 31.42 0.25 -6.45
N GLU A 250 30.63 1.16 -5.89
CA GLU A 250 31.00 2.01 -4.77
C GLU A 250 30.22 1.61 -3.52
N MET A 251 30.61 2.15 -2.37
CA MET A 251 29.84 1.95 -1.15
C MET A 251 28.47 2.67 -1.26
N PRO A 252 27.38 2.10 -0.71
CA PRO A 252 26.05 2.72 -0.79
C PRO A 252 26.01 4.19 -0.35
N GLN A 253 26.82 4.55 0.65
CA GLN A 253 26.94 5.91 1.17
C GLN A 253 27.34 6.93 0.09
N HIS A 254 28.15 6.53 -0.90
CA HIS A 254 28.55 7.43 -1.98
C HIS A 254 27.34 7.90 -2.79
N ALA A 255 26.46 6.96 -3.17
CA ALA A 255 25.23 7.28 -3.89
C ALA A 255 24.32 8.22 -3.08
N LEU A 256 24.20 7.98 -1.77
CA LEU A 256 23.39 8.83 -0.89
C LEU A 256 23.95 10.25 -0.78
N ILE A 257 25.27 10.40 -0.64
CA ILE A 257 25.92 11.70 -0.63
C ILE A 257 25.70 12.42 -1.97
N LEU A 258 25.83 11.69 -3.08
CA LEU A 258 25.66 12.24 -4.42
C LEU A 258 24.23 12.76 -4.64
N ALA A 259 23.21 11.97 -4.28
CA ALA A 259 21.81 12.40 -4.31
C ALA A 259 21.57 13.64 -3.42
N ALA A 260 22.08 13.63 -2.19
CA ALA A 260 21.90 14.74 -1.25
C ALA A 260 22.54 16.06 -1.73
N ASN A 261 23.55 16.00 -2.60
CA ASN A 261 24.23 17.18 -3.15
C ASN A 261 23.70 17.63 -4.51
N GLU A 262 22.80 16.89 -5.17
CA GLU A 262 22.11 17.35 -6.39
C GLU A 262 20.93 18.24 -6.03
N LEU A 263 21.25 19.47 -5.62
CA LEU A 263 20.29 20.54 -5.39
C LEU A 263 19.37 20.69 -6.61
N ASP A 264 18.14 21.16 -6.38
CA ASP A 264 17.06 21.26 -7.38
C ASP A 264 16.44 19.92 -7.83
N SER A 265 16.94 18.79 -7.35
CA SER A 265 16.26 17.51 -7.44
C SER A 265 15.43 17.20 -6.18
N ASP A 266 14.74 16.06 -6.20
CA ASP A 266 14.09 15.50 -5.01
C ASP A 266 15.10 14.65 -4.24
N THR A 267 15.92 15.33 -3.46
CA THR A 267 17.17 14.76 -2.92
C THR A 267 16.93 13.63 -1.92
N ASP A 268 15.95 13.79 -1.02
CA ASP A 268 15.65 12.83 0.04
C ASP A 268 14.95 11.59 -0.53
N THR A 269 13.98 11.75 -1.43
CA THR A 269 13.29 10.60 -2.00
C THR A 269 14.20 9.76 -2.89
N ILE A 270 14.99 10.41 -3.76
CA ILE A 270 15.93 9.67 -4.62
C ILE A 270 16.99 8.95 -3.77
N ALA A 271 17.56 9.62 -2.76
CA ALA A 271 18.53 8.99 -1.86
C ALA A 271 17.91 7.77 -1.16
N THR A 272 16.69 7.90 -0.64
CA THR A 272 16.04 6.82 0.11
C THR A 272 15.74 5.61 -0.78
N MET A 273 15.27 5.83 -2.02
CA MET A 273 14.98 4.76 -2.98
C MET A 273 16.28 4.10 -3.51
N ALA A 274 17.31 4.88 -3.82
CA ALA A 274 18.61 4.34 -4.24
C ALA A 274 19.28 3.55 -3.09
N GLY A 275 19.18 4.07 -1.87
CA GLY A 275 19.63 3.41 -0.65
C GLY A 275 18.94 2.07 -0.40
N ALA A 276 17.65 1.95 -0.70
CA ALA A 276 16.94 0.67 -0.61
C ALA A 276 17.51 -0.38 -1.59
N LEU A 277 17.80 0.02 -2.83
CA LEU A 277 18.35 -0.88 -3.86
C LEU A 277 19.79 -1.30 -3.55
N LEU A 278 20.64 -0.35 -3.17
CA LEU A 278 22.05 -0.61 -2.83
C LEU A 278 22.19 -1.33 -1.48
N GLY A 279 21.39 -0.95 -0.50
CA GLY A 279 21.36 -1.55 0.84
C GLY A 279 20.95 -3.01 0.80
N ALA A 280 20.04 -3.41 -0.09
CA ALA A 280 19.65 -4.81 -0.28
C ALA A 280 20.79 -5.70 -0.81
N LEU A 281 21.87 -5.13 -1.36
CA LEU A 281 23.09 -5.84 -1.79
C LEU A 281 24.26 -5.68 -0.83
N SER A 282 24.16 -4.78 0.14
CA SER A 282 25.23 -4.44 1.06
C SER A 282 25.09 -5.24 2.35
N SER A 283 26.21 -5.80 2.82
CA SER A 283 26.31 -6.35 4.19
C SER A 283 26.81 -5.31 5.20
N ASP A 284 27.31 -4.17 4.72
CA ASP A 284 27.80 -3.10 5.59
C ASP A 284 26.64 -2.26 6.15
N GLU A 285 26.60 -2.15 7.48
CA GLU A 285 25.68 -1.24 8.14
C GLU A 285 26.07 0.24 7.94
N PRO A 286 25.09 1.15 7.90
CA PRO A 286 25.36 2.59 7.90
C PRO A 286 26.12 3.03 9.15
N ARG A 287 27.15 3.87 8.98
CA ARG A 287 27.97 4.42 10.07
C ARG A 287 27.42 5.71 10.67
N TRP A 288 26.45 6.34 10.00
CA TRP A 288 25.86 7.60 10.47
C TRP A 288 24.83 7.35 11.56
N ALA A 289 24.57 8.38 12.36
CA ALA A 289 23.43 8.38 13.27
C ALA A 289 22.15 8.23 12.45
N ILE A 290 21.26 7.34 12.89
CA ILE A 290 19.95 7.08 12.27
C ILE A 290 18.91 7.16 13.38
N GLN A 291 17.90 7.99 13.19
CA GLN A 291 16.75 8.05 14.09
C GLN A 291 16.02 6.71 14.08
N ASP A 292 15.68 6.20 15.26
CA ASP A 292 14.93 4.96 15.45
C ASP A 292 15.57 3.72 14.79
N LYS A 293 16.92 3.66 14.74
CA LYS A 293 17.67 2.56 14.11
C LYS A 293 17.15 1.18 14.54
N GLU A 294 16.96 0.98 15.84
CA GLU A 294 16.50 -0.29 16.42
C GLU A 294 15.07 -0.64 15.97
N TYR A 295 14.17 0.33 15.94
CA TYR A 295 12.79 0.12 15.48
C TYR A 295 12.72 -0.16 13.97
N ILE A 296 13.51 0.55 13.16
CA ILE A 296 13.61 0.31 11.72
C ILE A 296 14.13 -1.11 11.46
N ALA A 297 15.17 -1.54 12.17
CA ALA A 297 15.72 -2.89 12.06
C ALA A 297 14.70 -3.96 12.48
N HIS A 298 13.99 -3.73 13.59
CA HIS A 298 12.94 -4.61 14.06
C HIS A 298 11.80 -4.80 13.04
N GLU A 299 11.32 -3.72 12.43
CA GLU A 299 10.26 -3.81 11.42
C GLU A 299 10.75 -4.53 10.15
N ALA A 300 12.00 -4.32 9.74
CA ALA A 300 12.59 -5.04 8.62
C ALA A 300 12.69 -6.55 8.90
N GLU A 301 13.15 -6.93 10.11
CA GLU A 301 13.21 -8.33 10.55
C GLU A 301 11.81 -8.95 10.62
N ARG A 302 10.83 -8.25 11.20
CA ARG A 302 9.45 -8.74 11.27
C ARG A 302 8.89 -9.04 9.89
N LEU A 303 9.04 -8.11 8.94
CA LEU A 303 8.53 -8.31 7.59
C LEU A 303 9.29 -9.42 6.85
N ALA A 304 10.59 -9.58 7.09
CA ALA A 304 11.34 -10.72 6.56
C ALA A 304 10.88 -12.06 7.16
N LEU A 305 10.55 -12.14 8.44
CA LEU A 305 9.99 -13.35 9.05
C LEU A 305 8.61 -13.69 8.47
N ILE A 306 7.77 -12.67 8.22
CA ILE A 306 6.52 -12.84 7.49
C ILE A 306 6.78 -13.42 6.09
N SER A 307 7.78 -12.91 5.36
CA SER A 307 8.14 -13.43 4.03
C SER A 307 8.70 -14.86 4.04
N LEU A 308 9.10 -15.37 5.20
CA LEU A 308 9.48 -16.77 5.43
C LEU A 308 8.31 -17.66 5.91
N GLY A 309 7.12 -17.07 6.08
CA GLY A 309 5.89 -17.77 6.46
C GLY A 309 5.78 -17.98 7.97
N GLU A 310 6.51 -17.19 8.75
CA GLU A 310 6.47 -17.17 10.21
C GLU A 310 5.51 -16.07 10.68
N PRO A 311 4.33 -16.42 11.22
CA PRO A 311 3.37 -15.41 11.67
C PRO A 311 3.97 -14.51 12.75
N GLN A 312 3.77 -13.21 12.60
CA GLN A 312 4.23 -12.19 13.54
C GLN A 312 3.06 -11.53 14.27
N ASP A 313 3.37 -10.70 15.26
CA ASP A 313 2.36 -9.86 15.90
C ASP A 313 1.87 -8.77 14.93
N SER A 314 0.58 -8.48 14.98
CA SER A 314 -0.02 -7.34 14.28
C SER A 314 0.00 -6.10 15.17
N PHE A 315 0.10 -4.92 14.54
CA PHE A 315 -0.14 -3.67 15.26
C PHE A 315 -1.61 -3.50 15.64
N ASP A 316 -1.82 -2.98 16.83
CA ASP A 316 -3.15 -2.67 17.33
C ASP A 316 -3.61 -1.31 16.84
N TYR A 317 -4.87 -1.27 16.44
CA TYR A 317 -5.53 -0.07 15.99
C TYR A 317 -6.90 0.05 16.66
N PRO A 318 -7.46 1.28 16.72
CA PRO A 318 -8.84 1.45 17.10
C PRO A 318 -9.80 0.69 16.19
N ASP A 319 -10.96 0.30 16.72
CA ASP A 319 -12.07 -0.24 15.93
C ASP A 319 -12.55 0.81 14.92
N LEU A 320 -12.38 0.52 13.62
CA LEU A 320 -12.76 1.40 12.52
C LEU A 320 -14.26 1.77 12.54
N GLY A 321 -15.13 0.90 13.05
CA GLY A 321 -16.56 1.18 13.19
C GLY A 321 -16.86 2.28 14.23
N ARG A 322 -15.95 2.50 15.17
CA ARG A 322 -16.04 3.54 16.23
C ARG A 322 -15.01 4.67 16.04
N TRP A 323 -14.09 4.50 15.09
CA TRP A 323 -13.06 5.46 14.79
C TRP A 323 -13.63 6.78 14.29
N THR A 324 -13.06 7.87 14.77
CA THR A 324 -13.30 9.20 14.20
C THR A 324 -11.96 9.89 14.08
N ALA A 325 -11.55 10.14 12.84
CA ALA A 325 -10.31 10.83 12.55
C ALA A 325 -10.32 12.22 13.20
N PRO A 326 -9.19 12.67 13.78
CA PRO A 326 -9.08 14.02 14.33
C PRO A 326 -9.39 15.09 13.28
N ALA A 327 -10.25 16.06 13.61
CA ALA A 327 -10.68 17.09 12.67
C ALA A 327 -9.55 18.06 12.25
N ARG A 328 -8.48 18.15 13.04
CA ARG A 328 -7.31 19.01 12.81
C ARG A 328 -6.06 18.31 13.34
N GLN A 329 -4.90 18.63 12.74
CA GLN A 329 -3.59 18.12 13.18
C GLN A 329 -3.36 18.30 14.69
N THR A 330 -3.67 19.48 15.23
CA THR A 330 -3.43 19.79 16.65
C THR A 330 -4.38 19.09 17.62
N ALA A 331 -5.42 18.43 17.10
CA ALA A 331 -6.38 17.67 17.89
C ALA A 331 -6.04 16.17 17.98
N SER A 332 -5.04 15.70 17.22
CA SER A 332 -4.62 14.30 17.26
C SER A 332 -3.85 13.96 18.53
N VAL A 333 -3.14 14.93 19.12
CA VAL A 333 -2.48 14.78 20.43
C VAL A 333 -3.41 15.31 21.52
N GLY A 334 -3.74 14.45 22.48
CA GLY A 334 -4.63 14.78 23.59
C GLY A 334 -4.28 14.04 24.88
N ARG A 335 -5.12 14.23 25.91
CA ARG A 335 -5.01 13.52 27.19
C ARG A 335 -6.02 12.39 27.26
N ILE A 336 -5.61 11.27 27.84
CA ILE A 336 -6.49 10.19 28.25
C ILE A 336 -5.93 9.57 29.53
N GLU A 337 -6.78 9.39 30.55
CA GLU A 337 -6.37 8.88 31.87
C GLU A 337 -5.18 9.66 32.49
N GLY A 338 -5.15 10.98 32.29
CA GLY A 338 -4.08 11.86 32.78
C GLY A 338 -2.76 11.80 32.00
N LYS A 339 -2.59 10.84 31.08
CA LYS A 339 -1.41 10.68 30.22
C LYS A 339 -1.62 11.34 28.85
N ILE A 340 -0.52 11.66 28.18
CA ILE A 340 -0.55 12.21 26.82
C ILE A 340 -0.53 11.05 25.83
N ALA A 341 -1.36 11.14 24.80
CA ALA A 341 -1.46 10.15 23.75
C ALA A 341 -1.69 10.82 22.38
N ILE A 342 -1.44 10.08 21.32
CA ILE A 342 -1.86 10.42 19.97
C ILE A 342 -2.94 9.43 19.52
N ALA A 343 -4.02 9.97 18.95
CA ALA A 343 -5.11 9.18 18.41
C ALA A 343 -4.58 8.14 17.42
N GLY A 344 -5.07 6.91 17.52
CA GLY A 344 -4.71 5.81 16.64
C GLY A 344 -3.43 5.06 16.99
N LEU A 345 -2.41 5.73 17.56
CA LEU A 345 -1.07 5.13 17.75
C LEU A 345 -0.66 4.93 19.21
N GLY A 346 -1.41 5.50 20.17
CA GLY A 346 -1.26 5.18 21.59
C GLY A 346 -0.58 6.26 22.43
N PHE A 347 -0.07 5.87 23.61
CA PHE A 347 0.51 6.78 24.59
C PHE A 347 1.85 7.37 24.12
N LEU A 348 2.10 8.62 24.47
CA LEU A 348 3.31 9.35 24.13
C LEU A 348 4.19 9.58 25.36
N ALA A 349 5.46 9.21 25.25
CA ALA A 349 6.49 9.58 26.22
C ALA A 349 7.24 10.83 25.71
N PRO A 350 7.23 11.98 26.41
CA PRO A 350 7.91 13.19 25.96
C PRO A 350 9.43 13.00 25.92
N LEU A 351 10.04 13.54 24.87
CA LEU A 351 11.48 13.58 24.64
C LEU A 351 11.91 15.05 24.46
N GLY A 352 12.89 15.50 25.23
CA GLY A 352 13.46 16.84 25.11
C GLY A 352 12.49 17.99 25.41
N GLU A 353 12.89 19.18 24.98
CA GLU A 353 12.24 20.46 25.25
C GLU A 353 10.98 20.67 24.39
N GLU A 354 10.13 21.61 24.83
CA GLU A 354 8.98 22.07 24.06
C GLU A 354 9.32 23.30 23.22
N TYR A 355 8.93 23.27 21.94
CA TYR A 355 9.07 24.40 21.03
C TYR A 355 7.72 25.08 20.86
N ARG A 356 7.56 26.26 21.46
CA ARG A 356 6.27 26.95 21.55
C ARG A 356 6.12 28.10 20.54
N THR A 357 4.92 28.24 19.99
CA THR A 357 4.41 29.45 19.35
C THR A 357 3.15 29.94 20.07
N SER A 358 2.51 31.02 19.60
CA SER A 358 1.28 31.56 20.19
C SER A 358 0.16 30.53 20.36
N ASP A 359 0.01 29.64 19.36
CA ASP A 359 -1.16 28.75 19.25
C ASP A 359 -0.81 27.25 19.26
N ALA A 360 0.46 26.90 19.10
CA ALA A 360 0.90 25.52 18.97
C ALA A 360 2.22 25.23 19.69
N VAL A 361 2.39 23.96 20.08
CA VAL A 361 3.60 23.43 20.69
C VAL A 361 4.04 22.22 19.90
N TRP A 362 5.31 22.17 19.56
CA TRP A 362 5.97 21.00 19.00
C TRP A 362 6.85 20.40 20.07
N GLN A 363 6.82 19.08 20.21
CA GLN A 363 7.67 18.36 21.14
C GLN A 363 7.99 16.99 20.53
N TRP A 364 9.21 16.51 20.76
CA TRP A 364 9.58 15.15 20.38
C TRP A 364 8.91 14.17 21.35
N PHE A 365 8.43 13.05 20.84
CA PHE A 365 7.84 11.98 21.65
C PHE A 365 8.33 10.63 21.17
N SER A 366 8.39 9.66 22.08
CA SER A 366 8.48 8.24 21.74
C SER A 366 7.08 7.62 21.77
N LEU A 367 6.75 6.88 20.71
CA LEU A 367 5.58 6.01 20.59
C LEU A 367 5.83 4.68 21.31
N PRO A 368 4.77 3.94 21.71
CA PRO A 368 4.90 2.77 22.58
C PRO A 368 5.67 1.60 21.93
N PHE A 369 5.85 1.65 20.61
CA PHE A 369 6.56 0.65 19.81
C PHE A 369 7.96 1.11 19.37
N GLY A 370 8.44 2.26 19.83
CA GLY A 370 9.84 2.69 19.66
C GLY A 370 10.09 3.79 18.64
N GLN A 371 9.13 4.13 17.78
CA GLN A 371 9.28 5.25 16.84
C GLN A 371 9.30 6.59 17.60
N SER A 372 10.22 7.48 17.25
CA SER A 372 10.21 8.87 17.70
C SER A 372 9.56 9.81 16.68
N ILE A 373 8.76 10.77 17.16
CA ILE A 373 8.01 11.70 16.31
C ILE A 373 8.07 13.13 16.87
N LEU A 374 8.17 14.14 16.00
CA LEU A 374 7.99 15.54 16.36
C LEU A 374 6.52 15.92 16.21
N ALA A 375 5.73 15.78 17.26
CA ALA A 375 4.29 15.97 17.19
C ALA A 375 3.88 17.41 17.54
N LYS A 376 2.90 17.93 16.80
CA LYS A 376 2.29 19.24 17.04
C LYS A 376 1.01 19.14 17.87
N ARG A 377 0.88 19.93 18.92
CA ARG A 377 -0.33 20.07 19.76
C ARG A 377 -0.72 21.53 19.98
N ARG A 378 -1.93 21.78 20.51
CA ARG A 378 -2.34 23.13 20.93
C ARG A 378 -1.55 23.60 22.16
N ALA A 379 -1.24 24.89 22.22
CA ALA A 379 -0.43 25.47 23.31
C ALA A 379 -1.18 25.63 24.64
N ASN A 380 -2.44 26.06 24.58
CA ASN A 380 -3.16 26.52 25.77
C ASN A 380 -4.11 25.46 26.36
N GLU A 381 -4.45 24.42 25.59
CA GLU A 381 -5.41 23.40 26.01
C GLU A 381 -5.11 22.09 25.27
N ILE A 382 -4.73 21.05 26.02
CA ILE A 382 -4.61 19.69 25.49
C ILE A 382 -5.99 19.05 25.66
N GLY A 383 -6.72 18.86 24.55
CA GLY A 383 -8.05 18.25 24.56
C GLY A 383 -8.02 16.80 25.04
N GLU A 384 -9.19 16.27 25.42
CA GLU A 384 -9.33 14.85 25.79
C GLU A 384 -9.53 13.98 24.54
N LEU A 385 -8.88 12.81 24.53
CA LEU A 385 -9.12 11.76 23.54
C LEU A 385 -10.20 10.81 24.05
N ALA A 386 -11.08 10.37 23.15
CA ALA A 386 -12.05 9.34 23.48
C ALA A 386 -11.38 7.96 23.56
N PRO A 387 -11.86 7.03 24.40
CA PRO A 387 -11.35 5.66 24.44
C PRO A 387 -11.40 4.95 23.08
N SER A 388 -12.38 5.27 22.24
CA SER A 388 -12.50 4.73 20.87
C SER A 388 -11.44 5.23 19.89
N GLN A 389 -10.60 6.18 20.29
CA GLN A 389 -9.47 6.68 19.49
C GLN A 389 -8.15 6.04 19.92
N MET A 390 -8.15 5.17 20.94
CA MET A 390 -6.97 4.45 21.37
C MET A 390 -6.89 3.07 20.70
N PRO A 391 -5.67 2.55 20.49
CA PRO A 391 -5.47 1.16 20.06
C PRO A 391 -6.25 0.18 20.94
N GLY A 392 -6.83 -0.84 20.32
CA GLY A 392 -7.49 -1.95 21.02
C GLY A 392 -6.50 -2.90 21.74
N PRO A 393 -7.00 -3.99 22.34
CA PRO A 393 -6.14 -5.01 22.95
C PRO A 393 -5.30 -5.74 21.89
N ARG A 394 -4.10 -6.16 22.31
CA ARG A 394 -3.10 -6.81 21.46
C ARG A 394 -3.68 -7.98 20.66
N GLN A 395 -3.55 -7.94 19.33
CA GLN A 395 -3.88 -9.06 18.46
C GLN A 395 -2.66 -9.99 18.31
N PRO A 396 -2.62 -11.15 19.01
CA PRO A 396 -1.49 -12.06 18.92
C PRO A 396 -1.40 -12.70 17.53
N ALA A 397 -0.21 -13.15 17.16
CA ALA A 397 0.04 -13.87 15.91
C ALA A 397 -1.03 -14.96 15.66
N PRO A 398 -1.59 -15.04 14.44
CA PRO A 398 -2.57 -16.08 14.12
C PRO A 398 -1.94 -17.47 14.30
N GLN A 399 -2.62 -18.35 15.03
CA GLN A 399 -2.15 -19.73 15.23
C GLN A 399 -2.09 -20.44 13.87
N ARG A 400 -0.96 -21.10 13.61
CA ARG A 400 -0.71 -21.92 12.42
C ARG A 400 -1.84 -22.95 12.27
N THR A 401 -2.85 -22.67 11.44
CA THR A 401 -3.70 -23.75 10.94
C THR A 401 -2.84 -24.51 9.95
N THR A 402 -2.54 -25.77 10.26
CA THR A 402 -1.76 -26.66 9.39
C THR A 402 -2.38 -26.64 8.00
N ARG A 403 -1.68 -26.02 7.05
CA ARG A 403 -2.01 -26.07 5.63
C ARG A 403 -2.11 -27.55 5.24
N ALA A 404 -3.24 -27.93 4.66
CA ALA A 404 -3.54 -29.30 4.26
C ALA A 404 -2.37 -29.91 3.46
N VAL A 405 -1.81 -30.99 3.99
CA VAL A 405 -0.90 -31.89 3.28
C VAL A 405 -1.64 -32.45 2.06
N PRO A 406 -1.03 -32.54 0.86
CA PRO A 406 -1.66 -33.15 -0.30
C PRO A 406 -1.92 -34.62 0.01
N ARG A 407 -3.20 -35.00 0.16
CA ARG A 407 -3.58 -36.40 0.39
C ARG A 407 -3.34 -37.21 -0.89
N GLU A 408 -2.32 -38.05 -0.86
CA GLU A 408 -2.14 -39.19 -1.73
C GLU A 408 -3.43 -40.03 -1.76
N ARG A 409 -3.78 -40.48 -2.97
CA ARG A 409 -4.89 -41.39 -3.22
C ARG A 409 -4.48 -42.78 -2.79
N GLU A 410 -4.92 -43.21 -1.62
CA GLU A 410 -5.05 -44.64 -1.32
C GLU A 410 -6.52 -45.00 -1.11
N ALA A 411 -6.97 -45.90 -1.98
CA ALA A 411 -8.30 -46.45 -2.00
C ALA A 411 -8.47 -47.43 -0.84
N GLN A 412 -9.57 -47.31 -0.09
CA GLN A 412 -10.09 -48.46 0.64
C GLN A 412 -11.59 -48.36 0.92
N THR A 413 -12.30 -49.27 0.25
CA THR A 413 -13.34 -50.15 0.78
C THR A 413 -14.61 -49.52 1.37
N SER A 414 -15.64 -49.51 0.52
CA SER A 414 -17.06 -49.52 0.87
C SER A 414 -17.49 -50.82 1.53
N LEU A 415 -18.41 -50.73 2.49
CA LEU A 415 -19.24 -51.81 3.05
C LEU A 415 -20.57 -51.19 3.55
N PRO A 416 -21.68 -51.95 3.64
CA PRO A 416 -22.63 -52.09 2.54
C PRO A 416 -24.07 -51.69 2.94
N LEU A 417 -24.94 -51.52 1.95
CA LEU A 417 -26.38 -51.73 2.16
C LEU A 417 -27.04 -52.32 0.90
N ASP A 418 -27.43 -53.58 1.07
CA ASP A 418 -28.52 -54.33 0.41
C ASP A 418 -29.76 -53.46 0.15
N SER A 419 -30.64 -53.67 -0.83
CA SER A 419 -30.89 -54.78 -1.77
C SER A 419 -31.99 -54.35 -2.78
N VAL A 420 -32.22 -55.21 -3.79
CA VAL A 420 -33.45 -55.39 -4.61
C VAL A 420 -33.47 -54.82 -6.05
N VAL A 421 -33.02 -55.65 -7.02
CA VAL A 421 -33.75 -56.27 -8.19
C VAL A 421 -34.71 -55.34 -8.98
N SER A 422 -34.76 -55.18 -10.33
CA SER A 422 -34.17 -55.82 -11.53
C SER A 422 -34.40 -54.96 -12.82
N ARG A 423 -33.60 -55.28 -13.86
CA ARG A 423 -33.45 -54.88 -15.31
C ARG A 423 -34.73 -54.72 -16.20
N PRO A 424 -34.65 -54.32 -17.52
CA PRO A 424 -33.49 -54.01 -18.39
C PRO A 424 -33.54 -52.74 -19.32
N VAL A 425 -32.33 -52.29 -19.72
CA VAL A 425 -31.85 -51.81 -21.05
C VAL A 425 -32.69 -50.84 -21.90
N GLU A 426 -32.16 -49.62 -22.11
CA GLU A 426 -31.90 -49.06 -23.46
C GLU A 426 -30.92 -47.86 -23.41
N ALA A 427 -29.98 -47.85 -24.35
CA ALA A 427 -28.85 -46.92 -24.40
C ALA A 427 -29.23 -45.58 -25.03
N LYS A 428 -28.82 -44.45 -24.41
CA LYS A 428 -28.51 -43.18 -25.10
C LYS A 428 -27.71 -42.21 -24.22
N ARG A 429 -26.62 -41.72 -24.82
CA ARG A 429 -25.61 -40.71 -24.42
C ARG A 429 -26.03 -39.64 -23.37
N GLY A 430 -25.14 -39.37 -22.40
CA GLY A 430 -25.15 -38.17 -21.52
C GLY A 430 -24.03 -38.20 -20.45
N PRO A 431 -23.55 -37.03 -19.96
CA PRO A 431 -22.11 -36.78 -19.72
C PRO A 431 -21.59 -36.99 -18.28
N GLU A 432 -20.30 -37.29 -18.20
CA GLU A 432 -19.46 -37.16 -17.01
C GLU A 432 -19.29 -35.68 -16.63
N SER A 433 -19.84 -35.21 -15.51
CA SER A 433 -19.33 -34.04 -14.77
C SER A 433 -20.10 -33.79 -13.45
N ARG A 434 -19.99 -34.67 -12.45
CA ARG A 434 -20.63 -34.42 -11.13
C ARG A 434 -19.69 -34.27 -9.93
N GLN A 435 -18.38 -34.41 -10.09
CA GLN A 435 -17.44 -34.28 -8.97
C GLN A 435 -16.64 -32.96 -8.96
N SER A 436 -16.63 -32.17 -10.05
CA SER A 436 -16.01 -30.84 -10.10
C SER A 436 -16.92 -29.69 -9.62
N ALA A 437 -18.20 -29.95 -9.35
CA ALA A 437 -19.19 -28.90 -9.10
C ALA A 437 -19.32 -28.46 -7.63
N ILE A 438 -18.67 -29.15 -6.67
CA ILE A 438 -18.90 -28.92 -5.23
C ILE A 438 -17.87 -27.96 -4.62
N ALA A 439 -16.63 -27.90 -5.15
CA ALA A 439 -15.60 -26.97 -4.66
C ALA A 439 -15.70 -25.55 -5.27
N ALA A 440 -16.32 -25.40 -6.45
CA ALA A 440 -16.46 -24.12 -7.16
C ALA A 440 -17.63 -23.24 -6.67
N ARG A 441 -18.39 -23.67 -5.66
CA ARG A 441 -19.66 -23.04 -5.24
C ARG A 441 -19.57 -22.14 -4.00
N ASP A 442 -18.36 -21.89 -3.49
CA ASP A 442 -18.17 -21.27 -2.16
C ASP A 442 -17.25 -20.04 -2.22
N THR A 443 -17.34 -19.26 -3.31
CA THR A 443 -16.68 -17.97 -3.47
C THR A 443 -17.70 -16.83 -3.48
N LEU A 444 -17.25 -15.60 -3.17
CA LEU A 444 -18.08 -14.40 -3.23
C LEU A 444 -18.78 -14.26 -4.58
N ASP A 445 -18.05 -14.52 -5.67
CA ASP A 445 -18.57 -14.50 -7.04
C ASP A 445 -19.69 -15.52 -7.24
N ALA A 446 -19.52 -16.75 -6.73
CA ALA A 446 -20.55 -17.79 -6.82
C ALA A 446 -21.83 -17.40 -6.05
N TRP A 447 -21.68 -16.70 -4.93
CA TRP A 447 -22.83 -16.20 -4.16
C TRP A 447 -23.51 -15.03 -4.88
N THR A 448 -22.77 -14.08 -5.43
CA THR A 448 -23.36 -12.96 -6.18
C THR A 448 -24.03 -13.44 -7.47
N ASP A 449 -23.43 -14.41 -8.17
CA ASP A 449 -23.99 -15.01 -9.38
C ASP A 449 -25.28 -15.77 -9.08
N ALA A 450 -25.35 -16.48 -7.94
CA ALA A 450 -26.57 -17.16 -7.52
C ALA A 450 -27.74 -16.18 -7.30
N VAL A 451 -27.48 -15.00 -6.73
CA VAL A 451 -28.50 -13.94 -6.58
C VAL A 451 -28.91 -13.35 -7.93
N ILE A 452 -27.97 -13.16 -8.85
CA ILE A 452 -28.27 -12.62 -10.19
C ILE A 452 -29.11 -13.63 -10.99
N GLN A 453 -28.80 -14.92 -10.87
CA GLN A 453 -29.54 -16.01 -11.52
C GLN A 453 -30.93 -16.20 -10.92
N SER A 454 -31.13 -15.92 -9.63
CA SER A 454 -32.45 -15.96 -8.98
C SER A 454 -33.34 -14.75 -9.27
N ASP A 455 -32.97 -13.91 -10.26
CA ASP A 455 -33.61 -12.63 -10.58
C ASP A 455 -33.77 -11.71 -9.36
N PHE A 456 -32.76 -11.69 -8.48
CA PHE A 456 -32.74 -10.86 -7.27
C PHE A 456 -33.86 -11.18 -6.26
N ASP A 457 -34.28 -12.44 -6.19
CA ASP A 457 -35.17 -12.97 -5.13
C ASP A 457 -34.68 -12.59 -3.73
N ASP A 458 -35.58 -11.99 -2.93
CA ASP A 458 -35.27 -11.42 -1.62
C ASP A 458 -34.80 -12.48 -0.61
N LEU A 459 -35.36 -13.70 -0.70
CA LEU A 459 -34.98 -14.82 0.19
C LEU A 459 -33.55 -15.31 -0.11
N THR A 460 -33.21 -15.45 -1.39
CA THR A 460 -31.88 -15.87 -1.84
C THR A 460 -30.83 -14.80 -1.52
N LEU A 461 -31.17 -13.52 -1.73
CA LEU A 461 -30.34 -12.39 -1.38
C LEU A 461 -30.03 -12.36 0.13
N GLY A 462 -31.06 -12.40 0.98
CA GLY A 462 -30.90 -12.37 2.43
C GLY A 462 -30.10 -13.55 2.96
N ARG A 463 -30.36 -14.77 2.44
CA ARG A 463 -29.63 -15.97 2.84
C ARG A 463 -28.14 -15.90 2.49
N LEU A 464 -27.80 -15.44 1.30
CA LEU A 464 -26.40 -15.37 0.85
C LEU A 464 -25.64 -14.19 1.47
N LEU A 465 -26.32 -13.09 1.77
CA LEU A 465 -25.74 -11.99 2.56
C LEU A 465 -25.41 -12.44 3.99
N ASN A 466 -26.34 -13.12 4.68
CA ASN A 466 -26.07 -13.66 6.01
C ASN A 466 -24.92 -14.67 5.99
N ARG A 467 -24.92 -15.58 5.01
CA ARG A 467 -23.82 -16.53 4.81
C ARG A 467 -22.48 -15.82 4.55
N CYS A 468 -22.49 -14.71 3.81
CA CYS A 468 -21.30 -13.90 3.58
C CYS A 468 -20.78 -13.29 4.88
N ILE A 469 -21.65 -12.72 5.70
CA ILE A 469 -21.30 -12.14 7.00
C ILE A 469 -20.77 -13.22 7.96
N GLU A 470 -21.45 -14.35 8.08
CA GLU A 470 -21.09 -15.43 9.00
C GLU A 470 -19.73 -16.07 8.66
N ARG A 471 -19.41 -16.20 7.37
CA ARG A 471 -18.14 -16.81 6.94
C ARG A 471 -16.96 -15.85 6.95
N SER A 472 -17.19 -14.60 6.55
CA SER A 472 -16.11 -13.62 6.45
C SER A 472 -15.83 -12.93 7.77
N SER A 473 -16.83 -12.84 8.67
CA SER A 473 -16.80 -11.98 9.86
C SER A 473 -16.37 -10.53 9.55
N SER A 474 -16.53 -10.10 8.30
CA SER A 474 -16.01 -8.85 7.76
C SER A 474 -17.15 -8.03 7.18
N ILE A 475 -17.26 -6.78 7.64
CA ILE A 475 -18.21 -5.80 7.10
C ILE A 475 -17.90 -5.53 5.63
N ASP A 476 -16.62 -5.51 5.24
CA ASP A 476 -16.19 -5.21 3.88
C ASP A 476 -16.62 -6.27 2.87
N SER A 477 -16.59 -7.55 3.27
CA SER A 477 -17.10 -8.65 2.45
C SER A 477 -18.61 -8.54 2.21
N ALA A 478 -19.36 -8.08 3.22
CA ALA A 478 -20.80 -7.84 3.10
C ALA A 478 -21.10 -6.62 2.22
N VAL A 479 -20.30 -5.55 2.35
CA VAL A 479 -20.40 -4.35 1.50
C VAL A 479 -20.06 -4.68 0.05
N ALA A 480 -19.00 -5.43 -0.20
CA ALA A 480 -18.61 -5.88 -1.54
C ALA A 480 -19.70 -6.75 -2.18
N PHE A 481 -20.24 -7.72 -1.43
CA PHE A 481 -21.38 -8.53 -1.88
C PHE A 481 -22.58 -7.67 -2.28
N ALA A 482 -23.01 -6.77 -1.38
CA ALA A 482 -24.16 -5.90 -1.63
C ALA A 482 -23.92 -4.96 -2.83
N ALA A 483 -22.71 -4.45 -2.98
CA ALA A 483 -22.32 -3.58 -4.09
C ALA A 483 -22.38 -4.28 -5.44
N ILE A 484 -21.84 -5.51 -5.54
CA ILE A 484 -21.87 -6.31 -6.77
C ILE A 484 -23.33 -6.59 -7.17
N VAL A 485 -24.15 -7.04 -6.22
CA VAL A 485 -25.57 -7.31 -6.46
C VAL A 485 -26.32 -6.04 -6.88
N ALA A 486 -26.09 -4.91 -6.21
CA ALA A 486 -26.73 -3.63 -6.54
C ALA A 486 -26.36 -3.14 -7.95
N LYS A 487 -25.07 -3.23 -8.33
CA LYS A 487 -24.59 -2.88 -9.67
C LYS A 487 -25.26 -3.73 -10.74
N ALA A 488 -25.35 -5.05 -10.52
CA ALA A 488 -26.02 -5.97 -11.43
C ALA A 488 -27.53 -5.66 -11.57
N LYS A 489 -28.23 -5.38 -10.46
CA LYS A 489 -29.66 -5.03 -10.46
C LYS A 489 -29.91 -3.73 -11.23
N LEU A 490 -29.10 -2.70 -10.98
CA LEU A 490 -29.18 -1.41 -11.70
C LEU A 490 -28.90 -1.57 -13.21
N ALA A 491 -27.91 -2.38 -13.60
CA ALA A 491 -27.62 -2.65 -15.00
C ALA A 491 -28.81 -3.35 -15.71
N ARG A 492 -29.48 -4.29 -15.04
CA ARG A 492 -30.66 -4.98 -15.59
C ARG A 492 -31.87 -4.06 -15.69
N MET A 493 -32.07 -3.17 -14.72
CA MET A 493 -33.13 -2.15 -14.77
C MET A 493 -32.93 -1.15 -15.92
N ARG A 494 -31.68 -0.75 -16.20
CA ARG A 494 -31.35 0.12 -17.33
C ARG A 494 -31.58 -0.53 -18.70
N ARG A 495 -31.50 -1.86 -18.81
CA ARG A 495 -31.80 -2.62 -20.04
C ARG A 495 -33.30 -2.89 -20.25
N ARG A 496 -34.13 -2.77 -19.21
CA ARG A 496 -35.60 -2.92 -19.26
C ARG A 496 -36.32 -1.59 -19.52
N ARG A 497 -35.61 -0.46 -19.44
CA ARG A 497 -36.03 0.85 -19.96
C ARG A 497 -35.52 1.00 -21.38
#